data_AF-A0A4Q9L826-F1
#
_entry.id   AF-A0A4Q9L826-F1
#
_cell.length_a   1.000
_cell.length_b   1.000
_cell.length_c   1.000
_cell.angle_alpha   90.00
_cell.angle_beta   90.00
_cell.angle_gamma   90.00
#
_symmetry.space_group_name_H-M   'P 1'
#
loop_
_entity.id
_entity.type
_entity.pdbx_description
1 polymer ?
#
loop_
_entity_poly.entity_id
_entity_poly.type
_entity_poly.pdbx_seq_one_letter_code
_entity_poly.pdbx_strand_id
1 'polypeptide(L)'
;MEQLIYAIKNIEKCSIMPDEIIIDGKFYKRNIPVHLKTKLKRTYTLCEILFYILNKRSTSAEYLRSCNKNNISPIDYTDRKLLNDEINSYCSFDESNSVLDEIESRYICNKDFSYIFDILKNLENKKEEKIVLIDTFRIIVPSSVKSLITVNNVKDFLEKSKFLESNLEDIFCSSSKCTVSIDGVQFDVYDDVKSFTSEDWKSVVAIFVDGSSWQFKNWKDKNLAEIFCNTAVFFVRYDNMEMASEIQGYNIENVVVDKKNKSLKKEDFERIRKDILKVVELKRRL
;
A
#
# COMPACT_ATOMS: atom_id res chain seq x y z
N MET A 1 42.87 9.20 14.32
CA MET A 1 41.78 8.73 13.43
C MET A 1 42.13 7.40 12.77
N GLU A 2 43.22 7.29 12.01
CA GLU A 2 43.63 6.04 11.34
C GLU A 2 43.77 4.85 12.30
N GLN A 3 44.39 5.07 13.47
CA GLN A 3 44.55 4.03 14.50
C GLN A 3 43.21 3.54 15.08
N LEU A 4 42.22 4.43 15.24
CA LEU A 4 40.89 4.06 15.72
C LEU A 4 40.16 3.21 14.67
N ILE A 5 40.21 3.61 13.40
CA ILE A 5 39.59 2.85 12.30
C ILE A 5 40.24 1.47 12.19
N TYR A 6 41.57 1.38 12.31
CA TYR A 6 42.30 0.12 12.30
C TYR A 6 41.92 -0.78 13.48
N ALA A 7 41.72 -0.21 14.68
CA ALA A 7 41.23 -0.92 15.86
C ALA A 7 39.80 -1.46 15.68
N ILE A 8 38.89 -0.63 15.16
CA ILE A 8 37.49 -1.01 14.91
C ILE A 8 37.42 -2.19 13.94
N LYS A 9 38.24 -2.17 12.87
CA LYS A 9 38.29 -3.27 11.88
C LYS A 9 38.87 -4.58 12.42
N ASN A 10 39.68 -4.52 13.48
CA ASN A 10 40.39 -5.68 14.04
C ASN A 10 40.04 -5.88 15.52
N ILE A 11 38.76 -5.69 15.88
CA ILE A 11 38.35 -5.61 17.28
C ILE A 11 38.64 -6.88 18.08
N GLU A 12 38.52 -8.04 17.45
CA GLU A 12 38.80 -9.35 18.07
C GLU A 12 40.29 -9.54 18.42
N LYS A 13 41.17 -8.75 17.80
CA LYS A 13 42.62 -8.77 18.01
C LYS A 13 43.12 -7.58 18.81
N CYS A 14 42.21 -6.88 19.49
CA CYS A 14 42.53 -5.75 20.36
C CYS A 14 42.63 -6.19 21.81
N SER A 15 43.70 -5.79 22.51
CA SER A 15 43.83 -5.99 23.95
C SER A 15 44.43 -4.75 24.62
N ILE A 16 43.99 -4.50 25.86
CA ILE A 16 44.43 -3.35 26.64
C ILE A 16 45.27 -3.87 27.80
N MET A 17 46.55 -3.51 27.80
CA MET A 17 47.51 -3.83 28.84
C MET A 17 47.68 -2.63 29.79
N PRO A 18 48.29 -2.81 30.98
CA PRO A 18 48.50 -1.72 31.95
C PRO A 18 49.19 -0.49 31.36
N ASP A 19 50.18 -0.68 30.50
CA ASP A 19 51.00 0.41 29.96
C ASP A 19 50.75 0.71 28.47
N GLU A 20 50.22 -0.26 27.72
CA GLU A 20 50.11 -0.20 26.26
C GLU A 20 48.79 -0.78 25.74
N ILE A 21 48.47 -0.43 24.49
CA ILE A 21 47.35 -1.00 23.74
C ILE A 21 47.93 -1.84 22.61
N ILE A 22 47.42 -3.06 22.45
CA ILE A 22 47.81 -3.96 21.36
C ILE A 22 46.65 -4.03 20.38
N ILE A 23 46.90 -3.73 19.11
CA ILE A 23 45.93 -3.86 18.00
C ILE A 23 46.60 -4.68 16.90
N ASP A 24 46.16 -5.92 16.69
CA ASP A 24 46.65 -6.80 15.61
C ASP A 24 48.20 -6.94 15.63
N GLY A 25 48.76 -7.12 16.83
CA GLY A 25 50.20 -7.28 17.08
C GLY A 25 51.02 -5.97 17.10
N LYS A 26 50.40 -4.80 16.88
CA LYS A 26 51.06 -3.49 16.98
C LYS A 26 50.80 -2.83 18.33
N PHE A 27 51.84 -2.20 18.87
CA PHE A 27 51.82 -1.55 20.18
C PHE A 27 51.58 -0.04 20.06
N TYR A 28 50.68 0.49 20.88
CA TYR A 28 50.31 1.90 20.92
C TYR A 28 50.29 2.42 22.35
N LYS A 29 50.65 3.70 22.53
CA LYS A 29 50.55 4.39 23.82
C LYS A 29 49.08 4.59 24.22
N ARG A 30 48.79 4.52 25.52
CA ARG A 30 47.42 4.70 26.04
C ARG A 30 46.86 6.11 25.85
N ASN A 31 47.71 7.14 25.96
CA ASN A 31 47.29 8.54 25.98
C ASN A 31 47.23 9.20 24.60
N ILE A 32 46.98 8.43 23.53
CA ILE A 32 46.86 9.01 22.18
C ILE A 32 45.47 9.64 22.06
N PRO A 33 45.34 10.97 21.92
CA PRO A 33 44.05 11.62 21.74
C PRO A 33 43.45 11.28 20.37
N VAL A 34 42.14 11.10 20.31
CA VAL A 34 41.42 10.86 19.07
C VAL A 34 40.57 12.08 18.72
N HIS A 35 40.84 12.64 17.54
CA HIS A 35 40.06 13.73 16.97
C HIS A 35 38.94 13.17 16.10
N LEU A 36 37.75 13.08 16.68
CA LEU A 36 36.52 12.68 16.00
C LEU A 36 35.97 13.83 15.15
N LYS A 37 35.19 13.51 14.12
CA LYS A 37 34.49 14.51 13.29
C LYS A 37 33.41 15.23 14.09
N THR A 38 32.76 14.52 15.01
CA THR A 38 31.71 15.07 15.87
C THR A 38 32.32 15.80 17.06
N LYS A 39 31.82 17.01 17.35
CA LYS A 39 32.28 17.80 18.49
C LYS A 39 31.71 17.21 19.79
N LEU A 40 32.54 16.49 20.53
CA LEU A 40 32.22 15.96 21.85
C LEU A 40 32.53 16.98 22.96
N LYS A 41 31.99 16.74 24.16
CA LYS A 41 32.23 17.58 25.34
C LYS A 41 33.70 17.62 25.76
N ARG A 42 34.42 16.51 25.56
CA ARG A 42 35.86 16.41 25.78
C ARG A 42 36.54 15.55 24.73
N THR A 43 37.84 15.71 24.61
CA THR A 43 38.68 14.83 23.79
C THR A 43 38.95 13.54 24.56
N TYR A 44 38.66 12.40 23.93
CA TYR A 44 38.93 11.08 24.46
C TYR A 44 40.18 10.49 23.84
N THR A 45 40.83 9.60 24.58
CA THR A 45 41.97 8.84 24.12
C THR A 45 41.55 7.57 23.39
N LEU A 46 42.45 7.02 22.58
CA LEU A 46 42.26 5.75 21.91
C LEU A 46 42.00 4.62 22.93
N CYS A 47 42.68 4.66 24.07
CA CYS A 47 42.47 3.71 25.17
C CYS A 47 41.04 3.74 25.69
N GLU A 48 40.52 4.94 26.01
CA GLU A 48 39.18 5.10 26.59
C GLU A 48 38.09 4.65 25.61
N ILE A 49 38.21 5.04 24.33
CA ILE A 49 37.25 4.65 23.29
C ILE A 49 37.31 3.14 23.06
N LEU A 50 38.50 2.56 22.94
CA LEU A 50 38.65 1.12 22.71
C LEU A 50 38.15 0.30 23.91
N PHE A 51 38.45 0.74 25.13
CA PHE A 51 37.97 0.10 26.35
C PHE A 51 36.44 0.14 26.43
N TYR A 52 35.83 1.24 26.01
CA TYR A 52 34.37 1.35 25.92
C TYR A 52 33.78 0.36 24.90
N ILE A 53 34.37 0.24 23.70
CA ILE A 53 33.86 -0.68 22.68
C ILE A 53 34.00 -2.14 23.12
N LEU A 54 35.15 -2.51 23.70
CA LEU A 54 35.39 -3.88 24.20
C LEU A 54 34.43 -4.29 25.33
N ASN A 55 33.92 -3.33 26.10
CA ASN A 55 32.97 -3.57 27.20
C ASN A 55 31.52 -3.18 26.85
N LYS A 56 31.18 -3.06 25.56
CA LYS A 56 29.84 -2.62 25.12
C LYS A 56 28.70 -3.55 25.57
N ARG A 57 29.01 -4.84 25.77
CA ARG A 57 28.06 -5.86 26.25
C ARG A 57 27.93 -5.91 27.78
N SER A 58 28.83 -5.26 28.51
CA SER A 58 28.80 -5.23 29.98
C SER A 58 27.73 -4.27 30.49
N THR A 59 27.17 -4.54 31.67
CA THR A 59 26.25 -3.59 32.30
C THR A 59 26.97 -2.28 32.64
N SER A 60 26.24 -1.17 32.73
CA SER A 60 26.85 0.13 33.07
C SER A 60 27.61 0.10 34.41
N ALA A 61 27.13 -0.69 35.38
CA ALA A 61 27.81 -0.85 36.67
C ALA A 61 29.13 -1.65 36.53
N GLU A 62 29.15 -2.73 35.76
CA GLU A 62 30.36 -3.53 35.49
C GLU A 62 31.39 -2.74 34.68
N TYR A 63 30.94 -1.98 33.69
CA TYR A 63 31.80 -1.09 32.91
C TYR A 63 32.49 -0.06 33.81
N LEU A 64 31.74 0.62 34.69
CA LEU A 64 32.32 1.60 35.62
C LEU A 64 33.31 0.95 36.60
N ARG A 65 32.99 -0.24 37.12
CA ARG A 65 33.92 -1.01 37.98
C ARG A 65 35.21 -1.37 37.22
N SER A 66 35.09 -1.77 35.96
CA SER A 66 36.22 -2.17 35.12
C SER A 66 37.07 -0.97 34.70
N CYS A 67 36.46 0.19 34.46
CA CYS A 67 37.15 1.47 34.26
C CYS A 67 38.02 1.82 35.46
N ASN A 68 37.44 1.77 36.66
CA ASN A 68 38.17 2.04 37.90
C ASN A 68 39.32 1.05 38.12
N LYS A 69 39.10 -0.24 37.88
CA LYS A 69 40.14 -1.27 38.03
C LYS A 69 41.33 -1.07 37.09
N ASN A 70 41.10 -0.58 35.87
CA ASN A 70 42.12 -0.39 34.85
C ASN A 70 42.67 1.05 34.78
N ASN A 71 42.26 1.94 35.70
CA ASN A 71 42.58 3.36 35.71
C ASN A 71 42.27 4.04 34.36
N ILE A 72 41.08 3.79 33.82
CA ILE A 72 40.59 4.37 32.56
C ILE A 72 39.40 5.27 32.89
N SER A 73 39.38 6.49 32.37
CA SER A 73 38.22 7.36 32.59
C SER A 73 37.05 6.91 31.72
N PRO A 74 35.82 6.82 32.28
CA PRO A 74 34.67 6.37 31.51
C PRO A 74 34.24 7.41 30.47
N ILE A 75 33.57 6.94 29.41
CA ILE A 75 32.93 7.82 28.43
C ILE A 75 31.70 8.49 29.06
N ASP A 76 31.61 9.82 28.96
CA ASP A 76 30.49 10.61 29.46
C ASP A 76 29.19 10.13 28.80
N TYR A 77 28.13 9.96 29.60
CA TYR A 77 26.87 9.42 29.13
C TYR A 77 26.28 10.23 27.97
N THR A 78 26.46 11.56 27.98
CA THR A 78 25.94 12.45 26.93
C THR A 78 26.67 12.28 25.59
N ASP A 79 27.96 11.94 25.62
CA ASP A 79 28.78 11.72 24.43
C ASP A 79 28.58 10.32 23.83
N ARG A 80 28.05 9.35 24.58
CA ARG A 80 27.93 7.93 24.14
C ARG A 80 27.16 7.77 22.83
N LYS A 81 26.05 8.52 22.64
CA LYS A 81 25.24 8.40 21.42
C LYS A 81 26.04 8.87 20.21
N LEU A 82 26.56 10.09 20.29
CA LEU A 82 27.36 10.71 19.23
C LEU A 82 28.60 9.87 18.88
N LEU A 83 29.27 9.32 19.90
CA LEU A 83 30.41 8.43 19.72
C LEU A 83 30.04 7.13 19.00
N ASN A 84 28.93 6.50 19.39
CA ASN A 84 28.47 5.26 18.75
C ASN A 84 28.06 5.49 17.30
N ASP A 85 27.35 6.58 17.01
CA ASP A 85 26.93 6.92 15.64
C ASP A 85 28.16 7.10 14.73
N GLU A 86 29.20 7.77 15.24
CA GLU A 86 30.44 7.96 14.48
C GLU A 86 31.24 6.65 14.33
N ILE A 87 31.34 5.83 15.38
CA ILE A 87 31.97 4.49 15.30
C ILE A 87 31.25 3.61 14.27
N ASN A 88 29.93 3.59 14.31
CA ASN A 88 29.11 2.81 13.37
C ASN A 88 29.32 3.28 11.92
N SER A 89 29.59 4.58 11.70
CA SER A 89 29.94 5.09 10.36
C SER A 89 31.26 4.52 9.80
N TYR A 90 32.14 4.01 10.67
CA TYR A 90 33.42 3.40 10.28
C TYR A 90 33.33 1.87 10.14
N CYS A 91 32.28 1.23 10.68
CA CYS A 91 32.01 -0.18 10.46
C CYS A 91 31.38 -0.36 9.07
N SER A 92 32.12 -0.96 8.14
CA SER A 92 31.52 -1.52 6.93
C SER A 92 30.52 -2.61 7.33
N PHE A 93 29.30 -2.52 6.80
CA PHE A 93 28.21 -3.46 7.07
C PHE A 93 28.57 -4.84 6.49
N ASP A 94 29.04 -5.77 7.33
CA ASP A 94 29.28 -7.18 6.96
C ASP A 94 28.03 -8.02 7.31
N GLU A 95 27.16 -8.23 6.32
CA GLU A 95 25.94 -9.07 6.45
C GLU A 95 26.25 -10.53 6.83
N SER A 96 27.47 -11.00 6.59
CA SER A 96 27.81 -12.42 6.73
C SER A 96 28.01 -12.92 8.17
N ASN A 97 28.21 -12.01 9.15
CA ASN A 97 28.53 -12.38 10.54
C ASN A 97 27.53 -11.84 11.58
N SER A 98 26.45 -11.18 11.16
CA SER A 98 25.40 -10.75 12.06
C SER A 98 24.51 -11.92 12.48
N VAL A 99 24.78 -12.49 13.65
CA VAL A 99 23.84 -13.38 14.35
C VAL A 99 22.79 -12.50 15.01
N LEU A 100 21.51 -12.74 14.71
CA LEU A 100 20.40 -12.11 15.43
C LEU A 100 20.48 -12.51 16.90
N ASP A 101 20.50 -11.54 17.82
CA ASP A 101 20.45 -11.84 19.26
C ASP A 101 19.21 -12.70 19.54
N GLU A 102 19.40 -13.84 20.21
CA GLU A 102 18.28 -14.66 20.69
C GLU A 102 17.44 -13.85 21.69
N ILE A 103 16.12 -13.98 21.61
CA ILE A 103 15.21 -13.28 22.52
C ILE A 103 15.42 -13.83 23.93
N GLU A 104 16.07 -13.04 24.80
CA GLU A 104 16.25 -13.37 26.22
C GLU A 104 14.90 -13.76 26.85
N SER A 105 14.82 -14.93 27.48
CA SER A 105 13.55 -15.51 27.97
C SER A 105 12.80 -14.64 28.97
N ARG A 106 13.48 -13.72 29.63
CA ARG A 106 12.93 -12.72 30.56
C ARG A 106 12.08 -11.64 29.87
N TYR A 107 12.26 -11.44 28.56
CA TYR A 107 11.41 -10.56 27.74
C TYR A 107 10.28 -11.32 27.03
N ILE A 108 10.27 -12.66 27.12
CA ILE A 108 9.17 -13.48 26.62
C ILE A 108 8.01 -13.34 27.61
N CYS A 109 6.91 -12.77 27.12
CA CYS A 109 5.70 -12.65 27.90
C CYS A 109 5.04 -14.05 28.01
N ASN A 110 4.86 -14.57 29.22
CA ASN A 110 4.12 -15.82 29.47
C ASN A 110 2.60 -15.70 29.25
N LYS A 111 2.14 -14.69 28.50
CA LYS A 111 0.74 -14.57 28.13
C LYS A 111 0.42 -15.57 27.04
N ASP A 112 -0.77 -16.15 27.13
CA ASP A 112 -1.31 -16.96 26.07
C ASP A 112 -1.65 -16.08 24.86
N PHE A 113 -0.87 -16.22 23.81
CA PHE A 113 -1.09 -15.56 22.52
C PHE A 113 -1.67 -16.52 21.49
N SER A 114 -2.28 -17.64 21.90
CA SER A 114 -2.90 -18.61 20.98
C SER A 114 -3.92 -17.95 20.04
N TYR A 115 -4.62 -16.91 20.53
CA TYR A 115 -5.54 -16.10 19.72
C TYR A 115 -4.85 -15.41 18.52
N ILE A 116 -3.54 -15.12 18.60
CA ILE A 116 -2.78 -14.58 17.47
C ILE A 116 -2.71 -15.63 16.35
N PHE A 117 -2.59 -16.92 16.66
CA PHE A 117 -2.64 -17.97 15.65
C PHE A 117 -4.02 -18.06 15.01
N ASP A 118 -5.10 -17.88 15.77
CA ASP A 118 -6.44 -17.79 15.19
C ASP A 118 -6.61 -16.56 14.30
N ILE A 119 -6.07 -15.39 14.69
CA ILE A 119 -6.03 -14.21 13.83
C ILE A 119 -5.20 -14.49 12.57
N LEU A 120 -4.00 -15.03 12.70
CA LEU A 120 -3.10 -15.28 11.58
C LEU A 120 -3.74 -16.28 10.63
N LYS A 121 -4.38 -17.33 11.14
CA LYS A 121 -5.16 -18.28 10.34
C LYS A 121 -6.35 -17.59 9.66
N ASN A 122 -7.07 -16.70 10.34
CA ASN A 122 -8.14 -15.90 9.73
C ASN A 122 -7.62 -14.89 8.70
N LEU A 123 -6.40 -14.38 8.85
CA LEU A 123 -5.72 -13.48 7.91
C LEU A 123 -5.15 -14.24 6.71
N GLU A 124 -4.61 -15.44 6.91
CA GLU A 124 -4.19 -16.37 5.86
C GLU A 124 -5.42 -16.85 5.08
N ASN A 125 -6.51 -17.23 5.74
CA ASN A 125 -7.79 -17.52 5.09
C ASN A 125 -8.38 -16.30 4.35
N LYS A 126 -8.06 -15.06 4.77
CA LYS A 126 -8.40 -13.82 4.03
C LYS A 126 -7.46 -13.55 2.85
N LYS A 127 -6.17 -13.92 2.95
CA LYS A 127 -5.20 -13.82 1.85
C LYS A 127 -5.37 -14.95 0.82
N GLU A 128 -5.90 -16.09 1.26
CA GLU A 128 -6.41 -17.20 0.46
C GLU A 128 -7.89 -17.00 0.09
N GLU A 129 -8.40 -15.76 0.07
CA GLU A 129 -9.38 -15.44 -0.97
C GLU A 129 -8.65 -15.73 -2.29
N LYS A 130 -8.90 -16.94 -2.83
CA LYS A 130 -8.62 -17.42 -4.18
C LYS A 130 -8.34 -16.20 -5.06
N ILE A 131 -7.22 -16.17 -5.79
CA ILE A 131 -7.10 -15.27 -6.94
C ILE A 131 -8.32 -15.58 -7.81
N VAL A 132 -9.38 -14.79 -7.64
CA VAL A 132 -10.59 -14.88 -8.44
C VAL A 132 -10.12 -14.32 -9.76
N LEU A 133 -9.72 -15.21 -10.65
CA LEU A 133 -9.66 -14.88 -12.07
C LEU A 133 -11.03 -14.26 -12.37
N ILE A 134 -11.04 -12.93 -12.58
CA ILE A 134 -12.23 -12.21 -12.98
C ILE A 134 -12.53 -12.71 -14.39
N ASP A 135 -13.31 -13.79 -14.46
CA ASP A 135 -13.62 -14.50 -15.70
C ASP A 135 -14.64 -13.70 -16.52
N THR A 136 -15.32 -12.74 -15.89
CA THR A 136 -16.37 -11.94 -16.53
C THR A 136 -16.45 -10.56 -15.91
N PHE A 137 -16.41 -9.52 -16.75
CA PHE A 137 -16.64 -8.14 -16.33
C PHE A 137 -18.12 -7.79 -16.47
N ARG A 138 -18.62 -6.94 -15.55
CA ARG A 138 -20.04 -6.62 -15.47
C ARG A 138 -20.30 -5.13 -15.63
N ILE A 139 -21.37 -4.80 -16.36
CA ILE A 139 -21.88 -3.44 -16.54
C ILE A 139 -23.29 -3.39 -15.96
N ILE A 140 -23.58 -2.35 -15.18
CA ILE A 140 -24.93 -2.13 -14.64
C ILE A 140 -25.59 -1.01 -15.42
N VAL A 141 -26.84 -1.21 -15.84
CA VAL A 141 -27.69 -0.19 -16.45
C VAL A 141 -28.96 0.01 -15.62
N PRO A 142 -29.66 1.15 -15.72
CA PRO A 142 -30.92 1.34 -15.02
C PRO A 142 -32.01 0.40 -15.55
N SER A 143 -32.86 -0.12 -14.66
CA SER A 143 -34.09 -0.85 -15.03
C SER A 143 -35.26 0.08 -15.39
N SER A 144 -35.06 1.39 -15.28
CA SER A 144 -36.06 2.40 -15.55
C SER A 144 -36.32 2.53 -17.05
N VAL A 145 -37.59 2.43 -17.44
CA VAL A 145 -38.05 2.66 -18.83
C VAL A 145 -37.84 4.10 -19.30
N LYS A 146 -37.58 5.02 -18.38
CA LYS A 146 -37.29 6.43 -18.67
C LYS A 146 -35.80 6.70 -18.89
N SER A 147 -34.94 5.72 -18.61
CA SER A 147 -33.50 5.84 -18.82
C SER A 147 -33.18 5.91 -20.30
N LEU A 148 -32.19 6.73 -20.67
CA LEU A 148 -31.69 6.80 -22.04
C LEU A 148 -30.88 5.57 -22.43
N ILE A 149 -30.27 4.89 -21.45
CA ILE A 149 -29.52 3.65 -21.64
C ILE A 149 -30.22 2.53 -20.86
N THR A 150 -30.48 1.43 -21.55
CA THR A 150 -31.14 0.24 -21.02
C THR A 150 -30.44 -1.01 -21.55
N VAL A 151 -30.81 -2.19 -21.06
CA VAL A 151 -30.27 -3.48 -21.57
C VAL A 151 -30.50 -3.65 -23.08
N ASN A 152 -31.50 -2.96 -23.63
CA ASN A 152 -31.94 -3.14 -25.02
C ASN A 152 -31.09 -2.36 -26.01
N ASN A 153 -30.61 -1.17 -25.63
CA ASN A 153 -29.86 -0.30 -26.52
C ASN A 153 -28.36 -0.20 -26.18
N VAL A 154 -27.94 -0.63 -24.99
CA VAL A 154 -26.54 -0.56 -24.54
C VAL A 154 -25.57 -1.26 -25.48
N LYS A 155 -26.03 -2.32 -26.17
CA LYS A 155 -25.21 -3.03 -27.16
C LYS A 155 -24.89 -2.16 -28.37
N ASP A 156 -25.90 -1.54 -28.99
CA ASP A 156 -25.67 -0.64 -30.12
C ASP A 156 -24.90 0.62 -29.69
N PHE A 157 -25.15 1.09 -28.48
CA PHE A 157 -24.45 2.21 -27.87
C PHE A 157 -22.95 1.92 -27.71
N LEU A 158 -22.59 0.81 -27.07
CA LEU A 158 -21.21 0.46 -26.75
C LEU A 158 -20.46 -0.21 -27.89
N GLU A 159 -21.09 -1.00 -28.77
CA GLU A 159 -20.39 -1.72 -29.85
C GLU A 159 -20.38 -0.91 -31.16
N LYS A 160 -21.48 -0.22 -31.49
CA LYS A 160 -21.64 0.46 -32.78
C LYS A 160 -21.49 1.98 -32.71
N SER A 161 -21.27 2.54 -31.52
CA SER A 161 -21.24 3.99 -31.29
C SER A 161 -22.49 4.69 -31.82
N LYS A 162 -23.65 4.07 -31.62
CA LYS A 162 -24.96 4.58 -32.07
C LYS A 162 -25.90 4.71 -30.88
N PHE A 163 -26.40 5.92 -30.67
CA PHE A 163 -27.47 6.15 -29.70
C PHE A 163 -28.82 5.85 -30.37
N LEU A 164 -29.51 4.83 -29.87
CA LEU A 164 -30.87 4.48 -30.27
C LEU A 164 -31.74 4.52 -29.02
N GLU A 165 -32.79 5.34 -29.06
CA GLU A 165 -33.76 5.40 -27.97
C GLU A 165 -34.58 4.11 -27.95
N SER A 166 -34.78 3.53 -26.76
CA SER A 166 -35.54 2.29 -26.63
C SER A 166 -37.02 2.55 -26.90
N ASN A 167 -37.64 1.77 -27.79
CA ASN A 167 -39.09 1.82 -27.97
C ASN A 167 -39.79 1.13 -26.80
N LEU A 168 -40.97 1.62 -26.42
CA LEU A 168 -41.74 1.05 -25.31
C LEU A 168 -42.09 -0.43 -25.52
N GLU A 169 -42.29 -0.86 -26.76
CA GLU A 169 -42.63 -2.24 -27.11
C GLU A 169 -41.46 -3.22 -26.87
N ASP A 170 -40.22 -2.79 -27.11
CA ASP A 170 -39.02 -3.62 -26.91
C ASP A 170 -38.78 -3.87 -25.42
N ILE A 171 -39.14 -2.91 -24.56
CA ILE A 171 -38.92 -2.97 -23.11
C ILE A 171 -39.72 -4.12 -22.46
N PHE A 172 -40.92 -4.42 -22.96
CA PHE A 172 -41.78 -5.48 -22.40
C PHE A 172 -41.36 -6.90 -22.79
N CYS A 173 -40.50 -7.05 -23.82
CA CYS A 173 -40.11 -8.36 -24.36
C CYS A 173 -38.67 -8.77 -24.01
N SER A 174 -37.98 -7.97 -23.21
CA SER A 174 -36.53 -8.06 -23.06
C SER A 174 -36.09 -8.90 -21.86
N SER A 175 -35.01 -9.66 -22.07
CA SER A 175 -34.30 -10.36 -21.01
C SER A 175 -33.54 -9.37 -20.12
N SER A 176 -33.56 -9.57 -18.80
CA SER A 176 -32.81 -8.77 -17.79
C SER A 176 -31.27 -8.88 -17.87
N LYS A 177 -30.76 -9.38 -19.00
CA LYS A 177 -29.33 -9.57 -19.26
C LYS A 177 -29.06 -9.45 -20.76
N CYS A 178 -27.96 -8.78 -21.11
CA CYS A 178 -27.37 -8.86 -22.43
C CYS A 178 -25.83 -8.94 -22.32
N THR A 179 -25.16 -9.28 -23.42
CA THR A 179 -23.69 -9.34 -23.48
C THR A 179 -23.20 -8.39 -24.56
N VAL A 180 -22.16 -7.62 -24.25
CA VAL A 180 -21.54 -6.64 -25.16
C VAL A 180 -20.04 -6.89 -25.26
N SER A 181 -19.42 -6.55 -26.39
CA SER A 181 -17.98 -6.62 -26.57
C SER A 181 -17.34 -5.29 -26.95
N ILE A 182 -16.31 -4.89 -26.22
CA ILE A 182 -15.51 -3.70 -26.50
C ILE A 182 -14.06 -4.15 -26.66
N ASP A 183 -13.48 -3.90 -27.84
CA ASP A 183 -12.09 -4.26 -28.20
C ASP A 183 -11.69 -5.70 -27.84
N GLY A 184 -12.61 -6.65 -28.05
CA GLY A 184 -12.40 -8.08 -27.80
C GLY A 184 -12.61 -8.51 -26.34
N VAL A 185 -12.89 -7.60 -25.41
CA VAL A 185 -13.31 -7.92 -24.05
C VAL A 185 -14.82 -8.08 -24.02
N GLN A 186 -15.33 -9.14 -23.39
CA GLN A 186 -16.76 -9.38 -23.22
C GLN A 186 -17.24 -8.88 -21.84
N PHE A 187 -18.43 -8.28 -21.83
CA PHE A 187 -19.07 -7.76 -20.64
C PHE A 187 -20.50 -8.26 -20.55
N ASP A 188 -20.89 -8.70 -19.37
CA ASP A 188 -22.28 -9.00 -19.06
C ASP A 188 -22.97 -7.76 -18.50
N VAL A 189 -24.10 -7.39 -19.10
CA VAL A 189 -24.89 -6.22 -18.73
C VAL A 189 -26.13 -6.65 -17.98
N TYR A 190 -26.41 -5.98 -16.86
CA TYR A 190 -27.53 -6.26 -15.96
C TYR A 190 -28.31 -4.99 -15.63
N ASP A 191 -29.63 -5.11 -15.53
CA ASP A 191 -30.54 -4.07 -14.99
C ASP A 191 -31.04 -4.38 -13.57
N ASP A 192 -31.03 -5.66 -13.17
CA ASP A 192 -31.33 -6.11 -11.80
C ASP A 192 -30.08 -6.71 -11.13
N VAL A 193 -29.77 -6.20 -9.94
CA VAL A 193 -28.61 -6.60 -9.12
C VAL A 193 -29.01 -7.35 -7.85
N LYS A 194 -30.29 -7.71 -7.66
CA LYS A 194 -30.76 -8.41 -6.45
C LYS A 194 -30.02 -9.71 -6.14
N SER A 195 -29.57 -10.41 -7.17
CA SER A 195 -28.85 -11.69 -7.08
C SER A 195 -27.32 -11.54 -7.01
N PHE A 196 -26.78 -10.31 -7.02
CA PHE A 196 -25.33 -10.10 -7.01
C PHE A 196 -24.71 -10.50 -5.68
N THR A 197 -23.68 -11.34 -5.76
CA THR A 197 -22.76 -11.68 -4.67
C THR A 197 -21.70 -10.59 -4.48
N SER A 198 -20.94 -10.65 -3.39
CA SER A 198 -19.82 -9.72 -3.17
C SER A 198 -18.77 -9.79 -4.28
N GLU A 199 -18.54 -10.97 -4.84
CA GLU A 199 -17.66 -11.22 -5.97
C GLU A 199 -18.18 -10.57 -7.26
N ASP A 200 -19.49 -10.64 -7.49
CA ASP A 200 -20.11 -10.00 -8.66
C ASP A 200 -19.94 -8.47 -8.62
N TRP A 201 -20.06 -7.88 -7.44
CA TRP A 201 -19.78 -6.45 -7.24
C TRP A 201 -18.31 -6.10 -7.49
N LYS A 202 -17.36 -6.97 -7.10
CA LYS A 202 -15.92 -6.76 -7.38
C LYS A 202 -15.63 -6.73 -8.89
N SER A 203 -16.38 -7.45 -9.71
CA SER A 203 -16.20 -7.46 -11.17
C SER A 203 -16.97 -6.38 -11.94
N VAL A 204 -17.75 -5.54 -11.26
CA VAL A 204 -18.44 -4.41 -11.92
C VAL A 204 -17.40 -3.40 -12.36
N VAL A 205 -17.40 -3.07 -13.64
CA VAL A 205 -16.45 -2.11 -14.25
C VAL A 205 -17.11 -0.78 -14.58
N ALA A 206 -18.40 -0.80 -14.88
CA ALA A 206 -19.12 0.38 -15.32
C ALA A 206 -20.57 0.38 -14.84
N ILE A 207 -21.10 1.57 -14.58
CA ILE A 207 -22.46 1.79 -14.11
C ILE A 207 -23.05 2.97 -14.87
N PHE A 208 -24.16 2.74 -15.57
CA PHE A 208 -25.00 3.81 -16.10
C PHE A 208 -26.04 4.17 -15.06
N VAL A 209 -26.15 5.45 -14.72
CA VAL A 209 -27.15 5.96 -13.79
C VAL A 209 -28.22 6.77 -14.52
N ASP A 210 -29.45 6.74 -14.01
CA ASP A 210 -30.57 7.57 -14.50
C ASP A 210 -30.86 8.79 -13.60
N GLY A 211 -30.11 8.93 -12.50
CA GLY A 211 -30.27 10.01 -11.53
C GLY A 211 -31.38 9.77 -10.51
N SER A 212 -32.13 8.67 -10.60
CA SER A 212 -33.18 8.34 -9.64
C SER A 212 -32.61 7.60 -8.43
N SER A 213 -32.97 8.04 -7.22
CA SER A 213 -32.67 7.29 -5.99
C SER A 213 -33.22 5.86 -5.99
N TRP A 214 -34.27 5.59 -6.77
CA TRP A 214 -34.86 4.26 -6.91
C TRP A 214 -33.89 3.24 -7.52
N GLN A 215 -32.97 3.65 -8.39
CA GLN A 215 -31.97 2.76 -8.98
C GLN A 215 -31.13 2.05 -7.92
N PHE A 216 -30.81 2.75 -6.82
CA PHE A 216 -29.91 2.29 -5.76
C PHE A 216 -30.62 1.53 -4.64
N LYS A 217 -31.97 1.46 -4.65
CA LYS A 217 -32.76 0.92 -3.53
C LYS A 217 -32.39 -0.50 -3.12
N ASN A 218 -32.01 -1.34 -4.09
CA ASN A 218 -31.69 -2.75 -3.87
C ASN A 218 -30.18 -3.03 -3.72
N TRP A 219 -29.34 -2.00 -3.66
CA TRP A 219 -27.89 -2.13 -3.54
C TRP A 219 -27.55 -2.29 -2.05
N LYS A 220 -27.89 -3.47 -1.50
CA LYS A 220 -27.80 -3.80 -0.06
C LYS A 220 -26.49 -3.32 0.57
N ASP A 221 -26.56 -2.50 1.63
CA ASP A 221 -25.48 -2.03 2.53
C ASP A 221 -24.14 -1.60 1.91
N LYS A 222 -24.04 -1.46 0.58
CA LYS A 222 -22.85 -0.98 -0.10
C LYS A 222 -22.85 0.54 -0.11
N ASN A 223 -21.78 1.14 0.37
CA ASN A 223 -21.61 2.58 0.30
C ASN A 223 -21.48 2.99 -1.18
N LEU A 224 -22.40 3.83 -1.68
CA LEU A 224 -22.38 4.30 -3.07
C LEU A 224 -21.05 4.99 -3.43
N ALA A 225 -20.45 5.72 -2.48
CA ALA A 225 -19.15 6.35 -2.69
C ALA A 225 -18.05 5.32 -2.95
N GLU A 226 -18.06 4.19 -2.25
CA GLU A 226 -17.07 3.12 -2.43
C GLU A 226 -17.24 2.44 -3.80
N ILE A 227 -18.49 2.18 -4.20
CA ILE A 227 -18.80 1.60 -5.51
C ILE A 227 -18.32 2.53 -6.61
N PHE A 228 -18.69 3.82 -6.54
CA PHE A 228 -18.39 4.80 -7.57
C PHE A 228 -16.91 5.18 -7.65
N CYS A 229 -16.16 5.06 -6.55
CA CYS A 229 -14.70 5.25 -6.59
C CYS A 229 -13.96 4.18 -7.41
N ASN A 230 -14.50 2.95 -7.47
CA ASN A 230 -13.84 1.80 -8.09
C ASN A 230 -14.48 1.36 -9.42
N THR A 231 -15.40 2.16 -9.97
CA THR A 231 -16.14 1.88 -11.20
C THR A 231 -16.23 3.13 -12.07
N ALA A 232 -16.35 2.94 -13.39
CA ALA A 232 -16.64 4.04 -14.30
C ALA A 232 -18.14 4.32 -14.29
N VAL A 233 -18.55 5.49 -13.77
CA VAL A 233 -19.98 5.82 -13.62
C VAL A 233 -20.37 6.90 -14.60
N PHE A 234 -21.43 6.66 -15.37
CA PHE A 234 -21.91 7.54 -16.43
C PHE A 234 -23.35 7.96 -16.18
N PHE A 235 -23.60 9.27 -16.18
CA PHE A 235 -24.94 9.83 -16.21
C PHE A 235 -25.24 10.33 -17.63
N VAL A 236 -26.07 9.56 -18.35
CA VAL A 236 -26.46 9.88 -19.72
C VAL A 236 -27.79 10.63 -19.68
N ARG A 237 -27.78 11.88 -20.13
CA ARG A 237 -28.95 12.75 -20.11
C ARG A 237 -29.09 13.56 -21.40
N TYR A 238 -30.29 14.09 -21.63
CA TYR A 238 -30.48 15.09 -22.66
C TYR A 238 -29.90 16.45 -22.24
N ASP A 239 -29.52 17.25 -23.23
CA ASP A 239 -29.02 18.62 -23.09
C ASP A 239 -29.93 19.53 -22.25
N ASN A 240 -31.24 19.34 -22.36
CA ASN A 240 -32.25 20.13 -21.67
C ASN A 240 -32.57 19.65 -20.22
N MET A 241 -31.88 18.62 -19.73
CA MET A 241 -32.08 18.08 -18.38
C MET A 241 -30.98 18.57 -17.44
N GLU A 242 -31.36 18.95 -16.22
CA GLU A 242 -30.40 19.29 -15.17
C GLU A 242 -29.82 18.02 -14.52
N MET A 243 -28.74 18.20 -13.77
CA MET A 243 -28.15 17.13 -12.97
C MET A 243 -29.09 16.78 -11.80
N ALA A 244 -29.34 15.49 -11.57
CA ALA A 244 -30.11 15.06 -10.42
C ALA A 244 -29.33 15.32 -9.11
N SER A 245 -30.02 15.81 -8.09
CA SER A 245 -29.42 16.15 -6.79
C SER A 245 -28.82 14.94 -6.07
N GLU A 246 -29.38 13.77 -6.31
CA GLU A 246 -29.05 12.48 -5.68
C GLU A 246 -27.68 11.97 -6.08
N ILE A 247 -27.23 12.35 -7.27
CA ILE A 247 -25.93 11.97 -7.83
C ILE A 247 -24.91 13.10 -7.73
N GLN A 248 -25.31 14.25 -7.21
CA GLN A 248 -24.44 15.41 -7.04
C GLN A 248 -23.39 15.14 -5.96
N GLY A 249 -22.12 15.43 -6.27
CA GLY A 249 -21.00 15.23 -5.35
C GLY A 249 -20.29 13.89 -5.47
N TYR A 250 -20.82 12.96 -6.27
CA TYR A 250 -20.09 11.73 -6.65
C TYR A 250 -19.23 11.96 -7.90
N ASN A 251 -18.19 11.14 -8.06
CA ASN A 251 -17.35 11.13 -9.25
C ASN A 251 -18.07 10.42 -10.41
N ILE A 252 -18.92 11.16 -11.12
CA ILE A 252 -19.77 10.66 -12.20
C ILE A 252 -19.51 11.46 -13.46
N GLU A 253 -19.29 10.77 -14.57
CA GLU A 253 -19.11 11.39 -15.86
C GLU A 253 -20.46 11.75 -16.49
N ASN A 254 -20.58 13.00 -16.92
CA ASN A 254 -21.80 13.50 -17.56
C ASN A 254 -21.70 13.34 -19.07
N VAL A 255 -22.63 12.58 -19.64
CA VAL A 255 -22.73 12.34 -21.08
C VAL A 255 -24.00 13.02 -21.58
N VAL A 256 -23.81 14.05 -22.40
CA VAL A 256 -24.93 14.89 -22.87
C VAL A 256 -25.30 14.49 -24.29
N VAL A 257 -26.54 14.02 -24.44
CA VAL A 257 -27.14 13.67 -25.73
C VAL A 257 -27.94 14.86 -26.27
N ASP A 258 -27.76 15.17 -27.56
CA ASP A 258 -28.58 16.17 -28.25
C ASP A 258 -30.00 15.60 -28.42
N LYS A 259 -30.98 16.23 -27.77
CA LYS A 259 -32.38 15.78 -27.82
C LYS A 259 -33.02 15.96 -29.21
N LYS A 260 -32.62 16.99 -29.95
CA LYS A 260 -33.22 17.29 -31.27
C LYS A 260 -32.76 16.29 -32.31
N ASN A 261 -31.45 16.02 -32.33
CA ASN A 261 -30.83 15.13 -33.31
C ASN A 261 -30.76 13.67 -32.84
N LYS A 262 -31.11 13.40 -31.57
CA LYS A 262 -30.96 12.10 -30.90
C LYS A 262 -29.58 11.51 -31.15
N SER A 263 -28.55 12.35 -30.99
CA SER A 263 -27.18 12.00 -31.35
C SER A 263 -26.22 12.35 -30.24
N LEU A 264 -25.19 11.53 -30.09
CA LEU A 264 -24.05 11.76 -29.22
C LEU A 264 -22.79 11.92 -30.09
N LYS A 265 -21.84 12.75 -29.66
CA LYS A 265 -20.61 12.96 -30.43
C LYS A 265 -19.77 11.69 -30.42
N LYS A 266 -19.07 11.41 -31.52
CA LYS A 266 -18.18 10.26 -31.63
C LYS A 266 -17.13 10.22 -30.51
N GLU A 267 -16.60 11.38 -30.15
CA GLU A 267 -15.62 11.57 -29.07
C GLU A 267 -16.12 11.08 -27.71
N ASP A 268 -17.41 11.28 -27.40
CA ASP A 268 -17.99 10.82 -26.14
C ASP A 268 -18.11 9.30 -26.09
N PHE A 269 -18.45 8.64 -27.21
CA PHE A 269 -18.44 7.17 -27.28
C PHE A 269 -17.04 6.59 -27.04
N GLU A 270 -16.02 7.17 -27.69
CA GLU A 270 -14.62 6.75 -27.51
C GLU A 270 -14.15 6.96 -26.07
N ARG A 271 -14.55 8.08 -25.44
CA ARG A 271 -14.23 8.38 -24.04
C ARG A 271 -14.84 7.34 -23.09
N ILE A 272 -16.13 7.06 -23.23
CA ILE A 272 -16.84 6.04 -22.43
C ILE A 272 -16.15 4.68 -22.55
N ARG A 273 -15.87 4.20 -23.78
CA ARG A 273 -15.18 2.92 -24.00
C ARG A 273 -13.81 2.89 -23.34
N LYS A 274 -13.03 3.95 -23.51
CA LYS A 274 -11.70 4.08 -22.93
C LYS A 274 -11.73 4.01 -21.40
N ASP A 275 -12.68 4.68 -20.76
CA ASP A 275 -12.78 4.69 -19.30
C ASP A 275 -13.25 3.34 -18.74
N ILE A 276 -14.14 2.63 -19.44
CA ILE A 276 -14.50 1.25 -19.10
C ILE A 276 -13.27 0.33 -19.17
N LEU A 277 -12.51 0.37 -20.28
CA LEU A 277 -11.32 -0.47 -20.47
C LEU A 277 -10.21 -0.14 -19.46
N LYS A 278 -10.07 1.13 -19.06
CA LYS A 278 -9.13 1.53 -18.01
C LYS A 278 -9.46 0.86 -16.67
N VAL A 279 -10.74 0.78 -16.30
CA VAL A 279 -11.15 0.08 -15.07
C VAL A 279 -10.90 -1.43 -15.17
N VAL A 280 -11.11 -2.02 -16.34
CA VAL A 280 -10.76 -3.43 -16.62
C VAL A 280 -9.27 -3.68 -16.37
N GLU A 281 -8.40 -2.83 -16.91
CA GLU A 281 -6.94 -2.95 -16.71
C GLU A 281 -6.55 -2.84 -15.23
N LEU A 282 -7.16 -1.91 -14.49
CA LEU A 282 -6.91 -1.76 -13.06
C LEU A 282 -7.33 -3.01 -12.28
N LYS A 283 -8.48 -3.59 -12.60
CA LYS A 283 -8.98 -4.81 -11.94
C LYS A 283 -8.20 -6.07 -12.31
N ARG A 284 -7.60 -6.14 -13.51
CA ARG A 284 -6.73 -7.26 -13.91
C ARG A 284 -5.38 -7.27 -13.18
N ARG A 285 -4.96 -6.15 -12.59
CA ARG A 285 -3.68 -6.01 -11.88
C ARG A 285 -3.77 -6.28 -10.37
N LEU A 286 -4.99 -6.32 -9.82
CA LEU A 286 -5.29 -6.61 -8.42
C LEU A 286 -5.48 -8.11 -8.23
#